data_AF-A0A2W4EZL3-F1
#
_entry.id   AF-A0A2W4EZL3-F1
#
_cell.length_a   1.000
_cell.length_b   1.000
_cell.length_c   1.000
_cell.angle_alpha   90.00
_cell.angle_beta   90.00
_cell.angle_gamma   90.00
#
_symmetry.space_group_name_H-M   'P 1'
#
loop_
_entity.id
_entity.type
_entity.pdbx_description
1 polymer ?
#
loop_
_entity_poly.entity_id
_entity_poly.type
_entity_poly.pdbx_seq_one_letter_code
_entity_poly.pdbx_strand_id
1 'polypeptide(L)'
;MPAATVLGDCATLIPPRRRSSVTSSGHKSRGTGVLNNESYIGRIVWNRRQYRKNPDTERRTARQNNATEWVSSEVPAMRIVSDELWARVRTGDTEIGVLYGDATTNRLNATQRPEHSRMLECAECGGPYAIFGKDRYSCTNRKKRLPIDELGGGC
;
A
#
# COMPACT_ATOMS: atom_id res chain seq x y z
N MET A 1 15.97 6.43 31.97
CA MET A 1 16.28 5.39 30.96
C MET A 1 15.33 4.23 31.18
N PRO A 2 14.30 3.99 30.34
CA PRO A 2 13.44 2.85 30.54
C PRO A 2 14.11 1.60 29.95
N ALA A 3 14.19 0.55 30.77
CA ALA A 3 14.70 -0.76 30.39
C ALA A 3 13.80 -1.37 29.30
N ALA A 4 14.40 -1.82 28.20
CA ALA A 4 13.69 -2.58 27.18
C ALA A 4 13.40 -3.99 27.73
N THR A 5 12.15 -4.25 28.07
CA THR A 5 11.68 -5.61 28.40
C THR A 5 11.83 -6.48 27.16
N VAL A 6 12.79 -7.41 27.20
CA VAL A 6 12.87 -8.52 26.23
C VAL A 6 11.72 -9.45 26.54
N LEU A 7 10.64 -9.35 25.77
CA LEU A 7 9.54 -10.31 25.85
C LEU A 7 10.05 -11.65 25.32
N GLY A 8 10.25 -12.58 26.24
CA GLY A 8 10.27 -14.01 25.96
C GLY A 8 8.96 -14.47 25.32
N ASP A 9 9.07 -15.56 24.58
CA ASP A 9 8.04 -16.32 23.90
C ASP A 9 7.41 -15.71 22.63
N CYS A 10 7.80 -16.35 21.52
CA CYS A 10 7.50 -16.00 20.14
C CYS A 10 6.02 -16.22 19.75
N ALA A 11 5.14 -16.74 20.62
CA ALA A 11 3.94 -17.45 20.16
C ALA A 11 2.68 -16.61 19.85
N THR A 12 2.48 -15.38 20.33
CA THR A 12 1.09 -14.85 20.38
C THR A 12 0.89 -13.41 19.90
N LEU A 13 1.31 -13.06 18.69
CA LEU A 13 0.91 -11.80 18.06
C LEU A 13 0.55 -11.97 16.58
N ILE A 14 -0.71 -12.36 16.30
CA ILE A 14 -1.29 -12.26 14.96
C ILE A 14 -1.60 -10.77 14.73
N PRO A 15 -0.94 -10.07 13.78
CA PRO A 15 -1.21 -8.66 13.54
C PRO A 15 -2.60 -8.47 12.90
N PRO A 16 -3.33 -7.38 13.23
CA PRO A 16 -4.57 -7.06 12.55
C PRO A 16 -4.30 -6.83 11.06
N ARG A 17 -5.22 -7.29 10.20
CA ARG A 17 -5.16 -7.03 8.76
C ARG A 17 -5.30 -5.53 8.50
N ARG A 18 -4.18 -4.82 8.31
CA ARG A 18 -4.19 -3.43 7.81
C ARG A 18 -4.66 -3.43 6.36
N ARG A 19 -5.66 -2.61 6.02
CA ARG A 19 -5.93 -2.29 4.61
C ARG A 19 -4.72 -1.56 4.04
N SER A 20 -4.30 -1.94 2.84
CA SER A 20 -3.25 -1.21 2.14
C SER A 20 -3.77 0.18 1.76
N SER A 21 -2.88 1.18 1.80
CA SER A 21 -3.20 2.57 1.43
C SER A 21 -3.83 2.68 0.02
N VAL A 22 -3.41 1.78 -0.87
CA VAL A 22 -3.93 1.62 -2.23
C VAL A 22 -5.42 1.29 -2.27
N THR A 23 -5.97 0.62 -1.26
CA THR A 23 -7.40 0.30 -1.21
C THR A 23 -8.25 1.54 -0.94
N SER A 24 -7.78 2.48 -0.11
CA SER A 24 -8.53 3.69 0.26
C SER A 24 -8.36 4.81 -0.77
N SER A 25 -7.12 5.11 -1.15
CA SER A 25 -6.82 6.17 -2.12
C SER A 25 -6.98 5.72 -3.56
N GLY A 26 -6.94 4.41 -3.81
CA GLY A 26 -7.02 3.82 -5.15
C GLY A 26 -5.80 4.12 -6.03
N HIS A 27 -5.91 3.77 -7.32
CA HIS A 27 -4.86 4.04 -8.30
C HIS A 27 -5.24 5.26 -9.14
N LYS A 28 -4.46 6.35 -9.02
CA LYS A 28 -4.68 7.59 -9.77
C LYS A 28 -4.74 7.36 -11.28
N SER A 29 -3.77 6.62 -11.83
CA SER A 29 -3.70 6.30 -13.27
C SER A 29 -4.88 5.48 -13.78
N ARG A 30 -5.54 4.71 -12.90
CA ARG A 30 -6.72 3.90 -13.25
C ARG A 30 -8.03 4.63 -12.97
N GLY A 31 -7.98 5.81 -12.33
CA GLY A 31 -9.14 6.54 -11.84
C GLY A 31 -9.99 5.71 -10.86
N THR A 32 -9.35 4.84 -10.09
CA THR A 32 -10.03 4.01 -9.08
C THR A 32 -9.79 4.56 -7.68
N GLY A 33 -10.65 4.20 -6.73
CA GLY A 33 -10.60 4.67 -5.34
C GLY A 33 -11.68 5.70 -5.05
N VAL A 34 -11.92 5.90 -3.75
CA VAL A 34 -12.98 6.81 -3.28
C VAL A 34 -12.69 8.24 -3.75
N LEU A 35 -11.44 8.70 -3.65
CA LEU A 35 -11.07 10.06 -4.03
C LEU A 35 -11.06 10.32 -5.54
N ASN A 36 -11.03 9.28 -6.38
CA ASN A 36 -10.95 9.40 -7.84
C ASN A 36 -12.30 9.12 -8.55
N ASN A 37 -13.38 8.92 -7.78
CA ASN A 37 -14.69 8.63 -8.34
C ASN A 37 -15.44 9.90 -8.76
N GLU A 38 -15.52 10.12 -10.06
CA GLU A 38 -16.20 11.29 -10.65
C GLU A 38 -17.72 11.23 -10.55
N SER A 39 -18.31 10.08 -10.17
CA SER A 39 -19.75 10.02 -9.92
C SER A 39 -20.18 10.96 -8.79
N TYR A 40 -19.27 11.30 -7.88
CA TYR A 40 -19.57 12.19 -6.75
C TYR A 40 -19.84 13.63 -7.17
N ILE A 41 -19.28 14.08 -8.31
CA ILE A 41 -19.60 15.39 -8.89
C ILE A 41 -20.76 15.33 -9.89
N GLY A 42 -21.39 14.15 -10.03
CA GLY A 42 -22.45 13.90 -11.00
C GLY A 42 -21.93 13.62 -12.41
N ARG A 43 -20.69 13.11 -12.57
CA ARG A 43 -20.16 12.71 -13.88
C ARG A 43 -19.89 11.22 -13.93
N ILE A 44 -20.63 10.51 -14.76
CA ILE A 44 -20.40 9.08 -14.99
C ILE A 44 -19.43 8.97 -16.16
N VAL A 45 -18.28 8.32 -15.94
CA VAL A 45 -17.31 8.01 -17.00
C VAL A 45 -17.16 6.52 -17.13
N TRP A 46 -17.43 6.00 -18.32
CA TRP A 46 -17.31 4.60 -18.66
C TRP A 46 -16.32 4.39 -19.79
N ASN A 47 -16.03 3.11 -20.07
CA ASN A 47 -15.06 2.68 -21.07
C ASN A 47 -13.61 3.14 -20.80
N ARG A 48 -13.23 3.38 -19.54
CA ARG A 48 -11.84 3.68 -19.16
C ARG A 48 -10.88 2.52 -19.45
N ARG A 49 -11.38 1.28 -19.40
CA ARG A 49 -10.58 0.06 -19.56
C ARG A 49 -11.35 -0.98 -20.37
N GLN A 50 -10.64 -1.66 -21.25
CA GLN A 50 -11.12 -2.85 -21.92
C GLN A 50 -10.42 -4.10 -21.36
N TYR A 51 -11.20 -5.18 -21.25
CA TYR A 51 -10.68 -6.49 -20.89
C TYR A 51 -10.60 -7.33 -22.14
N ARG A 52 -9.40 -7.52 -22.69
CA ARG A 52 -9.18 -8.40 -23.84
C ARG A 52 -8.67 -9.75 -23.36
N LYS A 53 -9.33 -10.80 -23.84
CA LYS A 53 -8.88 -12.18 -23.67
C LYS A 53 -7.80 -12.42 -24.73
N ASN A 54 -6.63 -12.87 -24.31
CA ASN A 54 -5.62 -13.32 -25.26
C ASN A 54 -6.05 -14.70 -25.80
N PRO A 55 -6.14 -14.89 -27.12
CA PRO A 55 -6.60 -16.14 -27.72
C PRO A 55 -5.66 -17.32 -27.43
N ASP A 56 -4.36 -17.09 -27.30
CA ASP A 56 -3.35 -18.14 -27.14
C ASP A 56 -3.15 -18.55 -25.67
N THR A 57 -3.19 -17.56 -24.75
CA THR A 57 -2.91 -17.81 -23.32
C THR A 57 -4.16 -17.95 -22.48
N GLU A 58 -5.34 -17.72 -23.07
CA GLU A 58 -6.64 -17.63 -22.41
C GLU A 58 -6.75 -16.53 -21.33
N ARG A 59 -5.65 -15.85 -21.01
CA ARG A 59 -5.57 -14.87 -19.93
C ARG A 59 -6.27 -13.57 -20.33
N ARG A 60 -7.06 -13.04 -19.39
CA ARG A 60 -7.70 -11.72 -19.52
C ARG A 60 -6.72 -10.66 -19.06
N THR A 61 -6.36 -9.74 -19.95
CA THR A 61 -5.53 -8.59 -19.63
C THR A 61 -6.37 -7.32 -19.66
N ALA A 62 -6.18 -6.47 -18.65
CA ALA A 62 -6.85 -5.18 -18.59
C ALA A 62 -5.96 -4.12 -19.22
N ARG A 63 -6.42 -3.52 -20.32
CA ARG A 63 -5.76 -2.41 -21.01
C ARG A 63 -6.51 -1.12 -20.74
N GLN A 64 -5.77 -0.04 -20.48
CA GLN A 64 -6.36 1.29 -20.39
C GLN A 64 -6.72 1.74 -21.81
N ASN A 65 -7.93 2.26 -21.99
CA ASN A 65 -8.37 2.84 -23.25
C ASN A 65 -7.89 4.28 -23.36
N ASN A 66 -7.75 4.78 -24.58
CA ASN A 66 -7.39 6.18 -24.80
C ASN A 66 -8.49 7.10 -24.27
N ALA A 67 -8.13 8.30 -23.83
CA ALA A 67 -9.10 9.26 -23.27
C ALA A 67 -10.21 9.63 -24.26
N THR A 68 -9.92 9.60 -25.57
CA THR A 68 -10.91 9.83 -26.64
C THR A 68 -11.98 8.75 -26.73
N GLU A 69 -11.69 7.54 -26.26
CA GLU A 69 -12.65 6.42 -26.23
C GLU A 69 -13.49 6.42 -24.94
N TRP A 70 -13.17 7.30 -23.98
CA TRP A 70 -13.91 7.40 -22.74
C TRP A 70 -15.21 8.14 -23.03
N VAL A 71 -16.31 7.54 -22.62
CA VAL A 71 -17.61 8.16 -22.74
C VAL A 71 -17.99 8.70 -21.38
N SER A 72 -18.35 9.97 -21.35
CA SER A 72 -18.76 10.67 -20.14
C SER A 72 -20.14 11.26 -20.30
N SER A 73 -20.99 11.13 -19.27
CA SER A 73 -22.30 11.78 -19.21
C SER A 73 -22.46 12.49 -17.88
N GLU A 74 -23.08 13.66 -17.95
CA GLU A 74 -23.45 14.45 -16.79
C GLU A 74 -24.80 13.98 -16.26
N VAL A 75 -24.81 13.59 -15.00
CA VAL A 75 -25.99 13.16 -14.23
C VAL A 75 -26.00 13.97 -12.93
N PRO A 76 -26.47 15.23 -12.97
CA PRO A 76 -26.46 16.12 -11.80
C PRO A 76 -27.22 15.56 -10.59
N ALA A 77 -28.24 14.72 -10.83
CA ALA A 77 -29.01 14.06 -9.77
C ALA A 77 -28.18 13.12 -8.88
N MET A 78 -27.00 12.67 -9.34
CA MET A 78 -26.10 11.79 -8.58
C MET A 78 -25.01 12.57 -7.82
N ARG A 79 -25.01 13.90 -7.92
CA ARG A 79 -24.01 14.74 -7.28
C ARG A 79 -24.13 14.68 -5.75
N ILE A 80 -23.04 14.28 -5.11
CA ILE A 80 -22.90 14.19 -3.65
C ILE A 80 -22.03 15.33 -3.13
N VAL A 81 -21.03 15.77 -3.90
CA VAL A 81 -20.08 16.83 -3.52
C VAL A 81 -20.08 17.97 -4.54
N SER A 82 -19.73 19.18 -4.10
CA SER A 82 -19.58 20.32 -5.00
C SER A 82 -18.31 20.22 -5.84
N ASP A 83 -18.33 20.83 -7.03
CA ASP A 83 -17.17 20.90 -7.94
C ASP A 83 -15.98 21.63 -7.27
N GLU A 84 -16.27 22.60 -6.41
CA GLU A 84 -15.27 23.34 -5.62
C GLU A 84 -14.56 22.45 -4.59
N LEU A 85 -15.30 21.62 -3.85
CA LEU A 85 -14.72 20.67 -2.91
C LEU A 85 -13.86 19.65 -3.66
N TRP A 86 -14.37 19.15 -4.77
CA TRP A 86 -13.67 18.19 -5.62
C TRP A 86 -12.34 18.74 -6.13
N ALA A 87 -12.33 19.98 -6.64
CA ALA A 87 -11.14 20.66 -7.11
C ALA A 87 -10.10 20.83 -5.99
N ARG A 88 -10.51 21.28 -4.79
CA ARG A 88 -9.61 21.42 -3.64
C ARG A 88 -8.93 20.11 -3.24
N VAL A 89 -9.70 19.02 -3.20
CA VAL A 89 -9.14 17.69 -2.87
C VAL A 89 -8.15 17.22 -3.93
N ARG A 90 -8.44 17.44 -5.21
CA ARG A 90 -7.53 17.09 -6.33
C ARG A 90 -6.23 17.88 -6.26
N THR A 91 -6.27 19.15 -5.90
CA THR A 91 -5.07 19.97 -5.69
C THR A 91 -4.23 19.40 -4.54
N GLY A 92 -4.84 19.16 -3.37
CA GLY A 92 -4.12 18.60 -2.22
C GLY A 92 -3.54 17.20 -2.49
N ASP A 93 -4.28 16.34 -3.19
CA ASP A 93 -3.78 15.01 -3.57
C ASP A 93 -2.61 15.09 -4.58
N THR A 94 -2.58 16.11 -5.43
CA THR A 94 -1.47 16.38 -6.35
C THR A 94 -0.24 16.87 -5.58
N GLU A 95 -0.42 17.81 -4.64
CA GLU A 95 0.65 18.31 -3.77
C GLU A 95 1.28 17.18 -2.93
N ILE A 96 0.45 16.35 -2.30
CA ILE A 96 0.89 15.13 -1.59
C ILE A 96 1.59 14.19 -2.58
N GLY A 97 1.06 14.04 -3.79
CA GLY A 97 1.68 13.27 -4.87
C GLY A 97 3.08 13.76 -5.21
N VAL A 98 3.34 15.07 -5.24
CA VAL A 98 4.67 15.63 -5.49
C VAL A 98 5.60 15.41 -4.29
N LEU A 99 5.09 15.62 -3.07
CA LEU A 99 5.89 15.47 -1.84
C LEU A 99 6.35 14.02 -1.61
N TYR A 100 5.57 13.04 -2.05
CA TYR A 100 5.75 11.61 -1.75
C TYR A 100 5.85 10.68 -2.97
N GLY A 101 5.71 11.19 -4.21
CA GLY A 101 5.62 10.39 -5.45
C GLY A 101 6.95 10.09 -6.13
N ASP A 102 7.94 10.98 -6.05
CA ASP A 102 9.29 10.81 -6.64
C ASP A 102 10.25 10.05 -5.73
N ALA A 103 9.72 9.13 -4.95
CA ALA A 103 10.51 8.32 -4.06
C ALA A 103 11.05 7.09 -4.81
N THR A 104 11.99 7.30 -5.75
CA THR A 104 12.92 6.23 -6.19
C THR A 104 13.64 5.60 -4.99
N THR A 105 13.76 6.37 -3.92
CA THR A 105 13.88 5.90 -2.55
C THR A 105 12.65 6.33 -1.77
N ASN A 106 11.69 5.42 -1.60
CA ASN A 106 10.57 5.55 -0.67
C ASN A 106 11.04 6.34 0.57
N ARG A 107 10.49 7.53 0.87
CA ARG A 107 10.88 8.26 2.09
C ARG A 107 10.51 7.47 3.36
N LEU A 108 9.62 6.48 3.27
CA LEU A 108 9.42 5.48 4.32
C LEU A 108 10.54 4.42 4.40
N ASN A 109 11.35 4.24 3.35
CA ASN A 109 12.63 3.51 3.43
C ASN A 109 13.75 4.41 4.00
N ALA A 110 13.67 5.73 3.80
CA ALA A 110 14.61 6.69 4.39
C ALA A 110 14.34 6.93 5.89
N THR A 111 13.09 6.81 6.34
CA THR A 111 12.76 6.74 7.77
C THR A 111 13.10 5.36 8.34
N GLN A 112 14.32 5.26 8.84
CA GLN A 112 14.64 4.52 10.07
C GLN A 112 14.55 2.98 10.01
N ARG A 113 15.62 2.34 9.53
CA ARG A 113 16.24 1.36 10.43
C ARG A 113 16.97 2.21 11.48
N PRO A 114 16.53 2.26 12.75
CA PRO A 114 17.34 2.90 13.77
C PRO A 114 18.72 2.25 13.80
N GLU A 115 19.79 2.99 14.06
CA GLU A 115 21.14 2.41 14.11
C GLU A 115 21.20 1.19 15.04
N HIS A 116 20.49 1.22 16.17
CA HIS A 116 20.42 0.10 17.11
C HIS A 116 19.72 -1.15 16.58
N SER A 117 18.90 -1.06 15.53
CA SER A 117 18.32 -2.26 14.89
C SER A 117 19.35 -3.11 14.13
N ARG A 118 20.56 -2.57 13.89
CA ARG A 118 21.71 -3.34 13.41
C ARG A 118 22.51 -4.01 14.54
N MET A 119 22.23 -3.68 15.80
CA MET A 119 22.92 -4.27 16.95
C MET A 119 22.12 -5.39 17.62
N LEU A 120 20.82 -5.51 17.29
CA LEU A 120 19.95 -6.54 17.83
C LEU A 120 19.96 -7.78 16.94
N GLU A 121 20.52 -8.86 17.46
CA GLU A 121 20.59 -10.18 16.84
C GLU A 121 19.74 -11.18 17.61
N CYS A 122 19.16 -12.15 16.90
CA CYS A 122 18.38 -13.25 17.48
C CYS A 122 19.31 -14.29 18.07
N ALA A 123 19.14 -14.58 19.36
CA ALA A 123 19.92 -15.62 20.05
C ALA A 123 19.66 -17.03 19.49
N GLU A 124 18.51 -17.27 18.86
CA GLU A 124 18.16 -18.57 18.28
C GLU A 124 18.76 -18.73 16.87
N CYS A 125 18.60 -17.74 15.98
CA CYS A 125 18.97 -17.89 14.57
C CYS A 125 20.13 -16.99 14.09
N GLY A 126 20.71 -16.15 14.95
CA GLY A 126 21.69 -15.13 14.58
C GLY A 126 21.14 -14.06 13.62
N GLY A 127 19.84 -14.10 13.30
CA GLY A 127 19.21 -13.20 12.35
C GLY A 127 19.02 -11.80 12.93
N PRO A 128 18.98 -10.75 12.10
CA PRO A 128 18.84 -9.40 12.61
C PRO A 128 17.38 -9.10 12.98
N TYR A 129 17.19 -8.24 13.98
CA TYR A 129 15.87 -7.71 14.31
C TYR A 129 15.48 -6.52 13.40
N ALA A 130 14.18 -6.35 13.19
CA ALA A 130 13.61 -5.15 12.58
C ALA A 130 12.44 -4.65 13.43
N ILE A 131 12.12 -3.35 13.31
CA ILE A 131 10.93 -2.79 13.94
C ILE A 131 9.68 -3.45 13.34
N PHE A 132 8.83 -3.96 14.22
CA PHE A 132 7.54 -4.55 13.87
C PHE A 132 6.43 -3.84 14.64
N GLY A 133 5.89 -2.77 14.05
CA GLY A 133 4.85 -1.95 14.67
C GLY A 133 5.43 -0.83 15.54
N LYS A 134 4.60 -0.26 16.43
CA LYS A 134 5.01 0.81 17.32
C LYS A 134 5.80 0.21 18.50
N ASP A 135 7.06 0.61 18.66
CA ASP A 135 7.95 0.26 19.77
C ASP A 135 8.21 -1.24 20.00
N ARG A 136 8.08 -2.09 18.98
CA ARG A 136 8.42 -3.52 19.07
C ARG A 136 9.43 -3.94 18.01
N TYR A 137 10.30 -4.87 18.37
CA TYR A 137 11.28 -5.50 17.47
C TYR A 137 10.89 -6.96 17.24
N SER A 138 11.07 -7.47 16.02
CA SER A 138 10.89 -8.89 15.71
C SER A 138 11.97 -9.39 14.75
N CYS A 139 12.35 -10.67 14.89
CA CYS A 139 13.30 -11.32 14.00
C CYS A 139 12.78 -11.32 12.55
N THR A 140 13.60 -10.88 11.60
CA THR A 140 13.19 -10.83 10.20
C THR A 140 13.11 -12.20 9.54
N ASN A 141 13.89 -13.17 10.03
CA ASN A 141 13.95 -14.52 9.45
C ASN A 141 12.66 -15.31 9.69
N ARG A 142 12.00 -15.12 10.85
CA ARG A 142 10.65 -15.62 11.13
C ARG A 142 9.63 -15.24 10.06
N LYS A 143 9.61 -13.96 9.66
CA LYS A 143 8.67 -13.48 8.63
C LYS A 143 8.92 -14.14 7.27
N LYS A 144 10.19 -14.44 6.97
CA LYS A 144 10.62 -15.09 5.73
C LYS A 144 10.51 -16.61 5.78
N ARG A 145 10.24 -17.20 6.96
CA ARG A 145 10.22 -18.65 7.20
C ARG A 145 11.43 -19.34 6.57
N LEU A 146 12.62 -18.78 6.80
CA LEU A 146 13.83 -19.35 6.23
C LEU A 146 14.14 -20.68 6.94
N PRO A 147 14.42 -21.76 6.20
CA PRO A 147 14.98 -22.96 6.78
C PRO A 147 16.42 -22.65 7.20
N ILE A 148 16.64 -22.66 8.50
CA ILE A 148 17.95 -22.56 9.13
C ILE A 148 18.19 -23.95 9.72
N ASP A 149 19.18 -24.65 9.13
CA ASP A 149 19.41 -26.07 9.35
C ASP A 149 19.63 -26.40 10.83
N GLU A 150 20.17 -25.46 11.60
CA GLU A 150 20.43 -25.58 13.04
C GLU A 150 19.19 -25.47 13.93
N LEU A 151 18.07 -24.92 13.45
CA LEU A 151 16.82 -24.78 14.21
C LEU A 151 15.67 -25.66 13.70
N GLY A 152 15.91 -26.53 12.72
CA GLY A 152 14.88 -27.45 12.20
C GLY A 152 13.62 -26.76 11.67
N GLY A 153 13.74 -25.50 11.21
CA GLY A 153 12.61 -24.69 10.73
C GLY A 153 11.82 -23.95 11.82
N GLY A 154 12.30 -23.97 13.08
CA GLY A 154 11.74 -23.18 14.17
C GLY A 154 12.22 -21.73 14.14
N CYS A 155 11.42 -20.82 13.58
CA CYS A 155 11.48 -19.38 13.80
C CYS A 155 10.11 -18.73 13.52
#